data_AF-A0A2E9QGT4-F1
#
_entry.id   AF-A0A2E9QGT4-F1
#
_cell.length_a   1.000
_cell.length_b   1.000
_cell.length_c   1.000
_cell.angle_alpha   90.00
_cell.angle_beta   90.00
_cell.angle_gamma   90.00
#
_symmetry.space_group_name_H-M   'P 1'
#
loop_
_entity.id
_entity.type
_entity.pdbx_description
1 polymer ?
#
loop_
_entity_poly.entity_id
_entity_poly.type
_entity_poly.pdbx_seq_one_letter_code
_entity_poly.pdbx_strand_id
1 'polypeptide(L)'
;MIQWDKTMVQPGADIETIADFFRDLCRHCEKEGKQAAHEVIRSRITERHLQEGLCLAADGNHPSIVGRYLRETLPHNWHPDLVQRLASAVEIWQSGGPLHEVLGCFSVPVSDR
;
A
#
# COMPACT_ATOMS: atom_id res chain seq x y z
N MET A 1 17.99 -8.87 12.18
CA MET A 1 17.82 -7.46 11.80
C MET A 1 17.71 -7.44 10.29
N ILE A 2 16.50 -7.35 9.74
CA ILE A 2 16.30 -7.36 8.29
C ILE A 2 16.71 -5.97 7.78
N GLN A 3 17.77 -5.91 6.97
CA GLN A 3 18.11 -4.69 6.22
C GLN A 3 17.15 -4.58 5.04
N TRP A 4 16.16 -3.71 5.16
CA TRP A 4 15.34 -3.28 4.04
C TRP A 4 16.16 -2.30 3.19
N ASP A 5 16.22 -2.50 1.88
CA ASP A 5 16.63 -1.42 0.96
C ASP A 5 15.64 -0.26 1.17
N LYS A 6 16.18 0.86 1.67
CA LYS A 6 15.45 1.83 2.51
C LYS A 6 14.57 2.81 1.72
N THR A 7 13.63 2.33 0.90
CA THR A 7 12.64 3.26 0.33
C THR A 7 11.51 3.49 1.35
N MET A 8 11.54 4.66 1.97
CA MET A 8 10.52 5.13 2.93
C MET A 8 9.38 5.81 2.16
N VAL A 9 8.13 5.46 2.46
CA VAL A 9 6.96 6.13 1.87
C VAL A 9 6.69 7.43 2.63
N GLN A 10 7.10 8.53 1.99
CA GLN A 10 6.93 9.90 2.47
C GLN A 10 5.62 10.52 1.97
N PRO A 11 5.17 11.66 2.55
CA PRO A 11 4.00 12.37 2.04
C PRO A 11 4.22 12.77 0.58
N GLY A 12 3.32 12.36 -0.32
CA GLY A 12 3.45 12.61 -1.76
C GLY A 12 4.47 11.72 -2.47
N ALA A 13 4.79 10.55 -1.90
CA ALA A 13 5.64 9.55 -2.56
C ALA A 13 5.14 9.22 -3.97
N ASP A 14 6.08 8.99 -4.88
CA ASP A 14 5.76 8.57 -6.24
C ASP A 14 5.24 7.13 -6.31
N ILE A 15 4.71 6.80 -7.48
CA ILE A 15 4.10 5.49 -7.75
C ILE A 15 5.08 4.33 -7.63
N GLU A 16 6.36 4.54 -7.99
CA GLU A 16 7.41 3.52 -7.92
C GLU A 16 7.74 3.17 -6.47
N THR A 17 7.90 4.19 -5.63
CA THR A 17 8.13 4.06 -4.18
C THR A 17 7.01 3.25 -3.51
N ILE A 18 5.76 3.52 -3.88
CA ILE A 18 4.60 2.81 -3.32
C ILE A 18 4.55 1.36 -3.82
N ALA A 19 4.83 1.13 -5.12
CA ALA A 19 4.87 -0.22 -5.69
C ALA A 19 5.94 -1.09 -5.00
N ASP A 20 7.13 -0.53 -4.76
CA ASP A 20 8.21 -1.23 -4.07
C ASP A 20 7.87 -1.51 -2.60
N PHE A 21 7.20 -0.57 -1.93
CA PHE A 21 6.65 -0.82 -0.60
C PHE A 21 5.69 -2.02 -0.59
N PHE A 22 4.71 -2.08 -1.51
CA PHE A 22 3.76 -3.19 -1.56
C PHE A 22 4.44 -4.52 -1.90
N ARG A 23 5.44 -4.51 -2.77
CA ARG A 23 6.25 -5.68 -3.09
C ARG A 23 6.86 -6.29 -1.83
N ASP A 24 7.47 -5.44 -1.01
CA ASP A 24 8.14 -5.88 0.20
C ASP A 24 7.16 -6.24 1.31
N LEU A 25 6.05 -5.50 1.43
CA LEU A 25 4.95 -5.82 2.35
C LEU A 25 4.39 -7.23 2.07
N CYS A 26 4.05 -7.52 0.81
CA CYS A 26 3.52 -8.81 0.39
C CYS A 26 4.53 -9.94 0.66
N ARG A 27 5.79 -9.78 0.24
CA ARG A 27 6.86 -10.76 0.51
C ARG A 27 7.04 -11.03 2.00
N HIS A 28 6.97 -9.99 2.82
CA HIS A 28 7.07 -10.13 4.26
C HIS A 28 5.87 -10.89 4.84
N CYS A 29 4.66 -10.53 4.41
CA CYS A 29 3.44 -11.21 4.84
C CYS A 29 3.38 -12.69 4.38
N GLU A 30 3.94 -13.02 3.23
CA GLU A 30 4.06 -14.41 2.76
C GLU A 30 4.99 -15.24 3.66
N LYS A 31 6.06 -14.63 4.16
CA LYS A 31 7.07 -15.31 4.99
C LYS A 31 6.68 -15.40 6.47
N GLU A 32 6.14 -14.32 7.02
CA GLU A 32 5.92 -14.15 8.47
C GLU A 32 4.42 -14.09 8.85
N GLY A 33 3.52 -14.08 7.86
CA GLY A 33 2.08 -13.93 8.05
C GLY A 33 1.60 -12.48 8.09
N LYS A 34 0.28 -12.27 7.92
CA LYS A 34 -0.34 -10.92 7.87
C LYS A 34 -0.12 -10.09 9.15
N GLN A 35 0.11 -10.73 10.30
CA GLN A 35 0.40 -10.01 11.56
C GLN A 35 1.72 -9.22 11.50
N ALA A 36 2.66 -9.64 10.63
CA ALA A 36 3.93 -8.95 10.42
C ALA A 36 3.78 -7.68 9.55
N ALA A 37 2.61 -7.47 8.92
CA ALA A 37 2.34 -6.27 8.12
C ALA A 37 2.54 -4.97 8.92
N HIS A 38 2.13 -4.96 10.20
CA HIS A 38 2.26 -3.79 11.07
C HIS A 38 3.71 -3.35 11.25
N GLU A 39 4.66 -4.27 11.31
CA GLU A 39 6.08 -3.94 11.46
C GLU A 39 6.57 -3.19 10.22
N VAL A 40 6.26 -3.71 9.03
CA VAL A 40 6.66 -3.09 7.75
C VAL A 40 5.98 -1.73 7.56
N ILE A 41 4.67 -1.64 7.80
CA ILE A 41 3.90 -0.40 7.68
C ILE A 41 4.47 0.69 8.60
N ARG A 42 4.69 0.37 9.88
CA ARG A 42 5.19 1.36 10.86
C ARG A 42 6.63 1.75 10.63
N SER A 43 7.46 0.84 10.11
CA SER A 43 8.88 1.12 9.87
C SER A 43 9.15 1.87 8.57
N ARG A 44 8.27 1.76 7.56
CA ARG A 44 8.53 2.31 6.22
C ARG A 44 7.64 3.48 5.82
N ILE A 45 6.48 3.65 6.45
CA ILE A 45 5.56 4.73 6.09
C ILE A 45 5.66 5.85 7.10
N THR A 46 6.11 7.01 6.65
CA THR A 46 6.11 8.23 7.47
C THR A 46 4.84 9.04 7.26
N GLU A 47 4.14 8.84 6.14
CA GLU A 47 2.86 9.52 5.92
C GLU A 47 1.78 8.95 6.82
N ARG A 48 1.31 9.78 7.76
CA ARG A 48 0.46 9.35 8.87
C ARG A 48 -0.85 8.76 8.40
N HIS A 49 -1.55 9.41 7.48
CA HIS A 49 -2.85 8.92 7.02
C HIS A 49 -2.70 7.64 6.21
N LEU A 50 -1.66 7.53 5.38
CA LEU A 50 -1.37 6.28 4.71
C LEU A 50 -1.07 5.15 5.70
N GLN A 51 -0.23 5.42 6.70
CA GLN A 51 0.15 4.45 7.73
C GLN A 51 -1.10 3.96 8.49
N GLU A 52 -1.95 4.88 8.95
CA GLU A 52 -3.21 4.56 9.65
C GLU A 52 -4.14 3.74 8.75
N GLY A 53 -4.34 4.13 7.49
CA GLY A 53 -5.18 3.39 6.54
C GLY A 53 -4.69 1.96 6.27
N LEU A 54 -3.38 1.76 6.15
CA LEU A 54 -2.82 0.41 5.99
C LEU A 54 -2.87 -0.42 7.26
N CYS A 55 -2.75 0.19 8.45
CA CYS A 55 -2.96 -0.51 9.72
C CYS A 55 -4.42 -0.97 9.83
N LEU A 56 -5.40 -0.11 9.50
CA LEU A 56 -6.81 -0.50 9.46
C LEU A 56 -7.03 -1.70 8.52
N ALA A 57 -6.35 -1.71 7.37
CA ALA A 57 -6.42 -2.83 6.45
C ALA A 57 -5.84 -4.13 7.03
N ALA A 58 -4.68 -4.04 7.68
CA ALA A 58 -4.02 -5.16 8.35
C ALA A 58 -4.83 -5.70 9.53
N ASP A 59 -5.55 -4.83 10.24
CA ASP A 59 -6.49 -5.19 11.32
C ASP A 59 -7.77 -5.90 10.82
N GLY A 60 -7.96 -6.01 9.50
CA GLY A 60 -9.10 -6.70 8.90
C GLY A 60 -10.35 -5.85 8.76
N ASN A 61 -10.22 -4.52 8.76
CA ASN A 61 -11.35 -3.64 8.46
C ASN A 61 -11.84 -3.83 7.02
N HIS A 62 -13.14 -3.62 6.79
CA HIS A 62 -13.74 -3.82 5.48
C HIS A 62 -13.08 -2.93 4.39
N PRO A 63 -12.76 -3.45 3.19
CA PRO A 63 -12.06 -2.69 2.15
C PRO A 63 -12.73 -1.36 1.77
N SER A 64 -14.06 -1.31 1.75
CA SER A 64 -14.78 -0.06 1.47
C SER A 64 -14.55 1.03 2.52
N ILE A 65 -14.36 0.65 3.80
CA ILE A 65 -14.07 1.59 4.89
C ILE A 65 -12.65 2.12 4.72
N VAL A 66 -11.69 1.23 4.46
CA VAL A 66 -10.29 1.62 4.26
C VAL A 66 -10.13 2.49 3.01
N GLY A 67 -10.71 2.08 1.89
CA GLY A 67 -10.66 2.85 0.64
C GLY A 67 -11.36 4.20 0.74
N ARG A 68 -12.42 4.32 1.55
CA ARG A 68 -13.02 5.62 1.88
C ARG A 68 -12.08 6.47 2.72
N TYR A 69 -11.53 5.92 3.80
CA TYR A 69 -10.58 6.61 4.66
C TYR A 69 -9.40 7.17 3.86
N LEU A 70 -8.76 6.35 3.02
CA LEU A 70 -7.62 6.79 2.19
C LEU A 70 -7.98 7.94 1.24
N ARG A 71 -9.16 7.88 0.61
CA ARG A 71 -9.64 8.93 -0.30
C ARG A 71 -9.98 10.25 0.39
N GLU A 72 -10.48 10.18 1.62
CA GLU A 72 -10.92 11.36 2.36
C GLU A 72 -9.79 12.01 3.20
N THR A 73 -8.78 11.23 3.60
CA THR A 73 -7.76 11.68 4.57
C THR A 73 -6.38 11.90 3.98
N LEU A 74 -6.04 11.30 2.83
CA LEU A 74 -4.74 11.55 2.23
C LEU A 74 -4.60 13.03 1.83
N PRO A 75 -3.46 13.66 2.13
CA PRO A 75 -3.29 15.08 1.89
C PRO A 75 -3.33 15.41 0.39
N HIS A 76 -3.72 16.64 0.07
CA HIS A 76 -3.96 17.13 -1.30
C HIS A 76 -2.73 17.09 -2.23
N ASN A 77 -1.53 16.84 -1.70
CA ASN A 77 -0.32 16.63 -2.49
C ASN A 77 -0.26 15.25 -3.15
N TRP A 78 -1.16 14.32 -2.79
CA TRP A 78 -1.33 13.05 -3.46
C TRP A 78 -2.17 13.20 -4.72
N HIS A 79 -1.68 12.67 -5.84
CA HIS A 79 -2.44 12.66 -7.09
C HIS A 79 -3.71 11.79 -6.94
N PRO A 80 -4.90 12.25 -7.35
CA PRO A 80 -6.15 11.48 -7.20
C PRO A 80 -6.10 10.07 -7.79
N ASP A 81 -5.48 9.91 -8.97
CA ASP A 81 -5.29 8.60 -9.59
C ASP A 81 -4.43 7.66 -8.75
N LEU A 82 -3.40 8.20 -8.08
CA LEU A 82 -2.54 7.43 -7.20
C LEU A 82 -3.30 6.96 -5.96
N VAL A 83 -4.14 7.82 -5.40
CA VAL A 83 -5.02 7.47 -4.28
C VAL A 83 -6.00 6.36 -4.68
N GLN A 84 -6.59 6.42 -5.87
CA GLN A 84 -7.48 5.38 -6.38
C GLN A 84 -6.75 4.05 -6.59
N ARG A 85 -5.56 4.08 -7.20
CA ARG A 85 -4.71 2.90 -7.39
C ARG A 85 -4.29 2.27 -6.07
N LEU A 86 -3.93 3.09 -5.09
CA LEU A 86 -3.61 2.68 -3.74
C LEU A 86 -4.80 1.96 -3.10
N ALA A 87 -6.00 2.54 -3.15
CA ALA A 87 -7.20 1.92 -2.59
C ALA A 87 -7.47 0.54 -3.21
N SER A 88 -7.32 0.41 -4.53
CA SER A 88 -7.46 -0.88 -5.22
C SER A 88 -6.37 -1.89 -4.82
N ALA A 89 -5.10 -1.46 -4.70
CA ALA A 89 -4.01 -2.33 -4.27
C ALA A 89 -4.24 -2.88 -2.85
N VAL A 90 -4.71 -2.02 -1.94
CA VAL A 90 -5.06 -2.39 -0.57
C VAL A 90 -6.20 -3.42 -0.56
N GLU A 91 -7.26 -3.18 -1.34
CA GLU A 91 -8.40 -4.10 -1.43
C GLU A 91 -8.00 -5.51 -1.90
N ILE A 92 -7.17 -5.59 -2.95
CA ILE A 92 -6.63 -6.85 -3.47
C ILE A 92 -5.78 -7.55 -2.40
N TRP A 93 -4.87 -6.81 -1.77
CA TRP A 93 -4.00 -7.34 -0.73
C TRP A 93 -4.79 -7.87 0.49
N GLN A 94 -5.81 -7.12 0.95
CA GLN A 94 -6.68 -7.53 2.04
C GLN A 94 -7.42 -8.82 1.73
N SER A 95 -7.89 -8.96 0.49
CA SER A 95 -8.58 -10.16 -0.02
C SER A 95 -7.67 -11.38 -0.15
N GLY A 96 -6.35 -11.22 0.05
CA GLY A 96 -5.37 -12.27 -0.19
C GLY A 96 -5.07 -12.50 -1.67
N GLY A 97 -5.31 -11.49 -2.50
CA GLY A 97 -4.96 -11.52 -3.91
C GLY A 97 -3.45 -11.66 -4.13
N PRO A 98 -3.03 -12.19 -5.29
CA PRO A 98 -1.64 -12.46 -5.57
C PRO A 98 -0.84 -11.16 -5.77
N LEU A 99 0.47 -11.21 -5.46
CA LEU A 99 1.38 -10.07 -5.55
C LEU A 99 1.31 -9.33 -6.91
N HIS A 100 1.21 -10.07 -8.02
CA HIS A 100 1.18 -9.46 -9.36
C HIS A 100 -0.09 -8.62 -9.61
N GLU A 101 -1.23 -8.95 -9.00
CA GLU A 101 -2.45 -8.15 -9.08
C GLU A 101 -2.32 -6.87 -8.25
N VAL A 102 -1.76 -6.97 -7.04
CA VAL A 102 -1.47 -5.81 -6.18
C VAL A 102 -0.54 -4.83 -6.90
N LEU A 103 0.56 -5.33 -7.48
CA LEU A 103 1.49 -4.49 -8.24
C LEU A 103 0.89 -3.97 -9.55
N GLY A 104 -0.06 -4.70 -10.14
CA GLY A 104 -0.80 -4.28 -11.33
C GLY A 104 -1.50 -2.94 -11.17
N CYS A 105 -1.92 -2.56 -9.95
CA CYS A 105 -2.51 -1.25 -9.68
C CYS A 105 -1.55 -0.08 -9.92
N PHE A 106 -0.23 -0.31 -9.81
CA PHE A 106 0.80 0.71 -9.96
C PHE A 106 1.43 0.74 -11.35
N SER A 107 1.14 -0.26 -12.18
CA SER A 107 1.59 -0.29 -13.57
C SER A 107 0.85 0.78 -14.38
N VAL A 108 1.57 1.49 -15.25
CA VAL A 108 0.94 2.30 -16.29
C VAL A 108 0.12 1.34 -17.15
N PRO A 109 -1.16 1.63 -17.47
CA PRO A 109 -1.87 0.82 -18.46
C PRO A 109 -1.00 0.80 -19.70
N VAL A 110 -0.61 -0.40 -20.14
CA VAL A 110 0.01 -0.57 -21.44
C VAL A 110 -1.05 -0.02 -22.40
N SER A 111 -0.86 1.19 -22.90
CA SER A 111 -1.71 1.69 -23.98
C SER A 111 -1.45 0.74 -25.12
N ASP A 112 -2.40 -0.15 -25.37
CA ASP A 112 -2.55 -0.85 -26.64
C ASP A 112 -2.39 0.24 -27.72
N ARG A 113 -1.28 0.15 -28.45
CA ARG A 113 -1.03 0.94 -29.65
C ARG A 113 -1.86 0.41 -30.79
#